data_AF-M8CIE0-F1
#
_entry.id   AF-M8CIE0-F1
#
_cell.length_a   1.000
_cell.length_b   1.000
_cell.length_c   1.000
_cell.angle_alpha   90.00
_cell.angle_beta   90.00
_cell.angle_gamma   90.00
#
_symmetry.space_group_name_H-M   'P 1'
#
loop_
_entity.id
_entity.type
_entity.pdbx_description
1 polymer ?
#
loop_
_entity_poly.entity_id
_entity_poly.type
_entity_poly.pdbx_seq_one_letter_code
_entity_poly.pdbx_strand_id
1 'polypeptide(L)'
;MANTKLAFVAMLVILLQASARHHAGGDTPGVMTINDFDRGEGFGPSECDGRYHSNRDMVAALSTRWYEGGRRCERMIRITSTHTGRTVEAKVVDECDSKQGCADDIVDTSLAVWKALGLDANADDAAVITWSDA
;
A
#
# COMPACT_ATOMS: atom_id res chain seq x y z
N MET A 1 -30.53 -33.37 -51.67
CA MET A 1 -30.72 -31.96 -51.25
C MET A 1 -30.20 -31.84 -49.84
N ALA A 2 -29.14 -31.05 -49.66
CA ALA A 2 -28.57 -30.72 -48.36
C ALA A 2 -29.54 -29.85 -47.54
N ASN A 3 -29.45 -29.90 -46.21
CA ASN A 3 -29.44 -28.69 -45.38
C ASN A 3 -29.15 -29.01 -43.90
N THR A 4 -27.94 -28.62 -43.51
CA THR A 4 -27.35 -28.48 -42.19
C THR A 4 -28.26 -27.70 -41.23
N LYS A 5 -28.39 -28.14 -39.97
CA LYS A 5 -28.81 -27.25 -38.87
C LYS A 5 -27.85 -27.38 -37.69
N LEU A 6 -27.32 -26.22 -37.34
CA LEU A 6 -26.28 -25.94 -36.37
C LEU A 6 -26.70 -26.20 -34.91
N ALA A 7 -25.66 -26.38 -34.10
CA ALA A 7 -25.52 -25.91 -32.71
C ALA A 7 -26.41 -26.54 -31.63
N PHE A 8 -25.93 -27.64 -31.07
CA PHE A 8 -26.25 -28.08 -29.71
C PHE A 8 -24.96 -28.18 -28.87
N VAL A 9 -24.27 -27.07 -28.65
CA VAL A 9 -23.25 -26.96 -27.58
C VAL A 9 -23.31 -25.56 -26.98
N ALA A 10 -24.44 -25.21 -26.37
CA ALA A 10 -24.58 -23.94 -25.67
C ALA A 10 -25.52 -24.11 -24.46
N MET A 11 -25.25 -25.09 -23.61
CA MET A 11 -25.86 -25.19 -22.27
C MET A 11 -25.23 -26.39 -21.56
N LEU A 12 -24.10 -26.20 -20.88
CA LEU A 12 -23.77 -26.79 -19.55
C LEU A 12 -22.28 -26.59 -19.18
N VAL A 13 -21.80 -25.35 -19.20
CA VAL A 13 -20.78 -24.99 -18.20
C VAL A 13 -21.41 -23.89 -17.37
N ILE A 14 -22.24 -24.39 -16.45
CA ILE A 14 -22.84 -23.66 -15.36
C ILE A 14 -21.74 -22.80 -14.74
N LEU A 15 -21.99 -21.50 -14.76
CA LEU A 15 -21.24 -20.48 -14.03
C LEU A 15 -20.73 -21.07 -12.72
N LEU A 16 -19.41 -21.22 -12.61
CA LEU A 16 -18.78 -21.08 -11.31
C LEU A 16 -18.96 -19.61 -10.94
N GLN A 17 -20.14 -19.27 -10.42
CA GLN A 17 -20.27 -18.11 -9.57
C GLN A 17 -19.52 -18.45 -8.29
N ALA A 18 -18.19 -18.38 -8.37
CA ALA A 18 -17.40 -18.09 -7.20
C ALA A 18 -17.99 -16.79 -6.68
N SER A 19 -18.67 -16.91 -5.54
CA SER A 19 -19.22 -15.78 -4.82
C SER A 19 -18.05 -14.99 -4.26
N ALA A 20 -17.33 -14.28 -5.12
CA ALA A 20 -16.42 -13.22 -4.71
C ALA A 20 -17.31 -12.04 -4.32
N ARG A 21 -17.97 -12.16 -3.18
CA ARG A 21 -18.33 -10.98 -2.38
C ARG A 21 -17.03 -10.42 -1.81
N HIS A 22 -16.22 -9.82 -2.68
CA HIS A 22 -15.10 -8.99 -2.28
C HIS A 22 -15.33 -7.62 -2.87
N HIS A 23 -16.13 -6.82 -2.20
CA HIS A 23 -16.02 -5.36 -2.30
C HIS A 23 -16.40 -4.76 -0.95
N ALA A 24 -15.35 -4.51 -0.15
CA ALA A 24 -15.32 -3.48 0.88
C ALA A 24 -13.84 -3.14 1.16
N GLY A 25 -13.24 -2.35 0.25
CA GLY A 25 -11.85 -1.88 0.29
C GLY A 25 -10.90 -2.75 -0.54
N GLY A 26 -10.55 -2.32 -1.76
CA GLY A 26 -9.56 -2.99 -2.58
C GLY A 26 -8.17 -2.80 -1.97
N ASP A 27 -7.56 -3.87 -1.49
CA ASP A 27 -6.17 -3.90 -1.07
C ASP A 27 -5.28 -3.51 -2.25
N THR A 28 -4.69 -2.32 -2.17
CA THR A 28 -3.83 -1.72 -3.21
C THR A 28 -2.43 -2.33 -3.09
N PRO A 29 -1.90 -3.00 -4.13
CA PRO A 29 -0.53 -3.49 -4.11
C PRO A 29 0.47 -2.33 -4.07
N GLY A 30 1.55 -2.51 -3.32
CA GLY A 30 2.64 -1.53 -3.26
C GLY A 30 3.94 -2.15 -2.75
N VAL A 31 4.98 -1.33 -2.79
CA VAL A 31 6.28 -1.62 -2.21
C VAL A 31 6.44 -0.77 -0.96
N MET A 32 6.79 -1.40 0.14
CA MET A 32 7.12 -0.73 1.39
C MET A 32 8.64 -0.57 1.49
N THR A 33 9.09 0.63 1.83
CA THR A 33 10.49 0.99 2.12
C THR A 33 10.63 1.54 3.54
N ILE A 34 11.87 1.78 3.98
CA ILE A 34 12.18 2.43 5.26
C ILE A 34 12.57 3.89 5.03
N ASN A 35 11.90 4.79 5.74
CA ASN A 35 12.27 6.20 5.82
C ASN A 35 12.62 6.60 7.26
N ASP A 36 13.54 7.57 7.36
CA ASP A 36 13.87 8.25 8.60
C ASP A 36 12.99 9.50 8.75
N PHE A 37 12.02 9.45 9.66
CA PHE A 37 11.13 10.58 9.98
C PHE A 37 11.65 11.43 11.15
N ASP A 38 12.68 10.95 11.85
CA ASP A 38 13.27 11.69 12.97
C ASP A 38 13.97 12.94 12.44
N ARG A 39 14.40 13.79 13.38
CA ARG A 39 15.20 14.96 13.06
C ARG A 39 16.62 14.54 12.68
N GLY A 40 16.81 14.12 11.43
CA GLY A 40 18.11 13.84 10.82
C GLY A 40 18.79 15.06 10.21
N GLU A 41 19.95 14.86 9.60
CA GLU A 41 20.60 15.86 8.75
C GLU A 41 20.21 15.62 7.29
N GLY A 42 19.47 16.55 6.68
CA GLY A 42 19.25 16.59 5.22
C GLY A 42 17.81 16.50 4.74
N PHE A 43 16.85 16.12 5.59
CA PHE A 43 15.42 16.09 5.23
C PHE A 43 14.60 17.12 6.02
N GLY A 44 13.62 17.71 5.34
CA GLY A 44 12.67 18.64 5.93
C GLY A 44 11.69 17.94 6.87
N PRO A 45 10.90 18.69 7.65
CA PRO A 45 9.78 18.12 8.38
C PRO A 45 8.70 17.59 7.42
N SER A 46 7.87 16.67 7.89
CA SER A 46 6.85 16.01 7.06
C SER A 46 5.74 16.98 6.59
N GLU A 47 5.29 16.77 5.35
CA GLU A 47 4.40 17.70 4.63
C GLU A 47 3.03 17.90 5.28
N CYS A 48 2.48 16.90 5.99
CA CYS A 48 1.13 17.01 6.55
C CYS A 48 1.03 17.99 7.73
N ASP A 49 2.06 18.07 8.57
CA ASP A 49 2.00 18.82 9.83
C ASP A 49 3.21 19.71 10.11
N GLY A 50 4.22 19.70 9.23
CA GLY A 50 5.43 20.48 9.38
C GLY A 50 6.27 20.05 10.59
N ARG A 51 6.21 18.78 10.97
CA ARG A 51 6.98 18.22 12.10
C ARG A 51 7.81 17.01 11.70
N TYR A 52 8.82 16.75 12.52
CA TYR A 52 9.52 15.46 12.54
C TYR A 52 8.72 14.48 13.42
N HIS A 53 8.77 13.20 13.07
CA HIS A 53 8.09 12.11 13.80
C HIS A 53 9.12 11.07 14.25
N SER A 54 8.90 10.38 15.36
CA SER A 54 9.89 9.38 15.77
C SER A 54 9.88 8.19 14.84
N ASN A 55 11.03 7.59 14.54
CA ASN A 55 11.08 6.29 13.86
C ASN A 55 10.48 5.14 14.70
N ARG A 56 10.08 5.44 15.95
CA ARG A 56 9.30 4.57 16.83
C ARG A 56 7.79 4.75 16.68
N ASP A 57 7.34 5.81 16.03
CA ASP A 57 5.93 6.08 15.76
C ASP A 57 5.45 5.27 14.55
N MET A 58 4.19 4.87 14.53
CA MET A 58 3.61 4.14 13.40
C MET A 58 3.20 5.11 12.29
N VAL A 59 4.18 5.62 11.54
CA VAL A 59 3.98 6.64 10.50
C VAL A 59 4.43 6.17 9.11
N ALA A 60 3.84 6.79 8.09
CA ALA A 60 4.10 6.53 6.68
C ALA A 60 4.08 7.81 5.83
N ALA A 61 4.85 7.79 4.74
CA ALA A 61 4.73 8.65 3.59
C ALA A 61 4.11 7.85 2.42
N LEU A 62 3.37 8.52 1.56
CA LEU A 62 2.77 7.89 0.37
C LEU A 62 3.35 8.51 -0.90
N SER A 63 3.60 7.70 -1.94
CA SER A 63 3.91 8.22 -3.27
C SER A 63 2.92 9.31 -3.69
N THR A 64 3.37 10.32 -4.44
CA THR A 64 2.56 11.49 -4.86
C THR A 64 1.14 11.14 -5.30
N ARG A 65 0.97 10.08 -6.12
CA ARG A 65 -0.36 9.67 -6.62
C ARG A 65 -1.31 9.20 -5.51
N TRP A 66 -0.77 8.65 -4.42
CA TRP A 66 -1.51 8.14 -3.27
C TRP A 66 -1.57 9.17 -2.13
N TYR A 67 -0.61 10.07 -2.02
CA TYR A 67 -0.70 11.24 -1.16
C TYR A 67 -1.88 12.13 -1.54
N GLU A 68 -2.18 12.23 -2.85
CA GLU A 68 -3.33 12.95 -3.42
C GLU A 68 -3.43 14.40 -2.92
N GLY A 69 -2.30 15.11 -2.93
CA GLY A 69 -2.23 16.51 -2.48
C GLY A 69 -2.62 16.68 -1.00
N GLY A 70 -2.28 15.70 -0.16
CA GLY A 70 -2.54 15.72 1.28
C GLY A 70 -3.93 15.23 1.68
N ARG A 71 -4.74 14.69 0.76
CA ARG A 71 -6.08 14.18 1.10
C ARG A 71 -6.05 13.09 2.19
N ARG A 72 -4.95 12.34 2.28
CA ARG A 72 -4.74 11.30 3.28
C ARG A 72 -3.98 11.75 4.54
N CYS A 73 -3.59 13.03 4.64
CA CYS A 73 -2.88 13.53 5.81
C CYS A 73 -3.60 13.24 7.13
N GLU A 74 -2.84 12.79 8.12
CA GLU A 74 -3.30 12.41 9.45
C GLU A 74 -4.36 11.28 9.47
N ARG A 75 -4.55 10.57 8.34
CA ARG A 75 -5.41 9.39 8.25
C ARG A 75 -4.60 8.13 8.44
N MET A 76 -5.26 7.10 8.97
CA MET A 76 -4.67 5.78 9.09
C MET A 76 -4.81 5.04 7.77
N ILE A 77 -3.75 4.32 7.41
CA ILE A 77 -3.77 3.29 6.38
C ILE A 77 -3.51 1.94 7.02
N ARG A 78 -4.14 0.91 6.49
CA ARG A 78 -3.90 -0.48 6.89
C ARG A 78 -2.90 -1.08 5.92
N ILE A 79 -1.78 -1.58 6.43
CA ILE A 79 -0.70 -2.20 5.65
C ILE A 79 -0.64 -3.68 5.99
N THR A 80 -0.64 -4.54 4.99
CA THR A 80 -0.52 -6.00 5.14
C THR A 80 0.73 -6.50 4.42
N SER A 81 1.62 -7.18 5.14
CA SER A 81 2.76 -7.84 4.53
C SER A 81 2.31 -9.08 3.76
N THR A 82 2.68 -9.18 2.49
CA THR A 82 2.43 -10.38 1.69
C THR A 82 3.30 -11.56 2.13
N HIS A 83 4.42 -11.29 2.82
CA HIS A 83 5.35 -12.31 3.28
C HIS A 83 4.95 -12.91 4.63
N THR A 84 4.57 -12.08 5.61
CA THR A 84 4.23 -12.54 6.96
C THR A 84 2.72 -12.73 7.18
N GLY A 85 1.89 -12.17 6.31
CA GLY A 85 0.43 -12.12 6.47
C GLY A 85 -0.03 -11.23 7.62
N ARG A 86 0.89 -10.54 8.30
CA ARG A 86 0.57 -9.62 9.39
C ARG A 86 0.07 -8.29 8.83
N THR A 87 -0.78 -7.65 9.61
CA THR A 87 -1.39 -6.36 9.28
C THR A 87 -1.13 -5.37 10.41
N VAL A 88 -0.82 -4.13 10.06
CA VAL A 88 -0.65 -3.01 10.99
C VAL A 88 -1.34 -1.77 10.43
N GLU A 89 -1.60 -0.79 11.29
CA GLU A 89 -2.03 0.53 10.86
C GLU A 89 -0.90 1.54 11.04
N ALA A 90 -0.77 2.47 10.10
CA ALA A 90 0.18 3.56 10.15
C ALA A 90 -0.52 4.87 9.77
N LYS A 91 -0.12 5.98 10.41
CA LYS A 91 -0.64 7.31 10.10
C LYS A 91 0.15 7.93 8.96
N VAL A 92 -0.54 8.45 7.96
CA VAL A 92 0.09 9.19 6.86
C VAL A 92 0.49 10.57 7.35
N VAL A 93 1.79 10.86 7.30
CA VAL A 93 2.36 12.16 7.74
C VAL A 93 3.08 12.90 6.62
N ASP A 94 3.39 12.24 5.51
CA ASP A 94 4.26 12.82 4.50
C ASP A 94 3.95 12.37 3.06
N GLU A 95 4.58 13.06 2.11
CA GLU A 95 4.63 12.70 0.70
C GLU A 95 6.00 12.11 0.35
N CYS A 96 6.00 10.95 -0.31
CA CYS A 96 7.17 10.45 -1.02
C CYS A 96 7.13 11.01 -2.45
N ASP A 97 7.78 12.15 -2.68
CA ASP A 97 7.63 12.93 -3.93
C ASP A 97 8.23 12.19 -5.14
N SER A 98 7.34 11.74 -6.04
CA SER A 98 7.72 11.01 -7.25
C SER A 98 8.56 11.86 -8.22
N LYS A 99 8.51 13.20 -8.13
CA LYS A 99 9.33 14.11 -8.95
C LYS A 99 10.75 14.25 -8.42
N GLN A 100 10.98 13.86 -7.16
CA GLN A 100 12.27 13.94 -6.49
C GLN A 100 12.91 12.57 -6.27
N GLY A 101 12.43 11.55 -6.97
CA GLY A 101 13.08 10.23 -7.06
C GLY A 101 12.32 9.09 -6.39
N CYS A 102 11.19 9.33 -5.72
CA CYS A 102 10.33 8.26 -5.25
C CYS A 102 9.65 7.53 -6.43
N ALA A 103 9.46 6.21 -6.32
CA ALA A 103 8.61 5.50 -7.28
C ALA A 103 7.13 5.77 -7.00
N ASP A 104 6.25 5.46 -7.95
CA ASP A 104 4.82 5.79 -7.89
C ASP A 104 3.98 4.83 -7.03
N ASP A 105 4.57 3.74 -6.52
CA ASP A 105 3.90 2.67 -5.79
C ASP A 105 4.53 2.37 -4.42
N ILE A 106 5.09 3.40 -3.79
CA ILE A 106 5.76 3.35 -2.50
C ILE A 106 4.82 3.74 -1.34
N VAL A 107 4.89 2.92 -0.28
CA VAL A 107 4.49 3.30 1.07
C VAL A 107 5.76 3.35 1.90
N ASP A 108 6.28 4.54 2.14
CA ASP A 108 7.56 4.71 2.82
C ASP A 108 7.33 4.82 4.31
N THR A 109 7.92 3.94 5.13
CA THR A 109 7.45 3.77 6.52
C THR A 109 8.58 3.85 7.52
N SER A 110 8.23 4.24 8.74
CA SER A 110 9.16 4.19 9.86
C SER A 110 9.62 2.77 10.18
N LEU A 111 10.75 2.66 10.88
CA LEU A 111 11.28 1.39 11.38
C LEU A 111 10.29 0.63 12.28
N ALA A 112 9.40 1.32 13.00
CA ALA A 112 8.39 0.71 13.85
C ALA A 112 7.39 -0.15 13.05
N VAL A 113 6.97 0.31 11.87
CA VAL A 113 6.01 -0.39 11.00
C VAL A 113 6.57 -1.74 10.55
N TRP A 114 7.83 -1.75 10.11
CA TRP A 114 8.53 -2.97 9.71
C TRP A 114 8.61 -4.01 10.82
N LYS A 115 9.02 -3.57 12.02
CA LYS A 115 9.10 -4.44 13.21
C LYS A 115 7.74 -5.01 13.59
N ALA A 116 6.68 -4.20 13.54
CA ALA A 116 5.33 -4.63 13.86
C ALA A 116 4.81 -5.66 12.84
N LEU A 117 5.19 -5.54 11.57
CA LEU A 117 4.93 -6.53 10.52
C LEU A 117 5.77 -7.80 10.65
N GLY A 118 6.73 -7.84 11.58
CA GLY A 118 7.63 -8.98 11.78
C GLY A 118 8.63 -9.17 10.65
N LEU A 119 9.04 -8.08 9.99
CA LEU A 119 10.03 -8.07 8.93
C LEU A 119 11.40 -7.66 9.47
N ASP A 120 12.46 -8.21 8.88
CA ASP A 120 13.81 -7.68 9.06
C ASP A 120 13.89 -6.29 8.41
N ALA A 121 14.62 -5.38 9.02
CA ALA A 121 14.57 -3.96 8.68
C ALA A 121 15.98 -3.38 8.53
N ASN A 122 16.48 -3.34 7.28
CA ASN A 122 17.68 -2.63 6.88
C ASN A 122 17.33 -1.49 5.92
N ALA A 123 18.14 -0.43 5.88
CA ALA A 123 17.83 0.79 5.12
C ALA A 123 17.61 0.57 3.61
N ASP A 124 18.22 -0.47 3.04
CA ASP A 124 18.11 -0.82 1.62
C ASP A 124 17.01 -1.87 1.33
N ASP A 125 16.23 -2.27 2.34
CA ASP A 125 15.22 -3.31 2.19
C ASP A 125 13.93 -2.76 1.57
N ALA A 126 13.28 -3.61 0.77
CA ALA A 126 11.97 -3.38 0.20
C ALA A 126 11.07 -4.60 0.42
N ALA A 127 9.80 -4.36 0.77
CA ALA A 127 8.83 -5.43 1.01
C ALA A 127 7.58 -5.26 0.15
N VAL A 128 7.10 -6.35 -0.45
CA VAL A 128 5.82 -6.34 -1.17
C VAL A 128 4.68 -6.37 -0.16
N ILE A 129 3.78 -5.39 -0.26
CA ILE A 129 2.64 -5.22 0.64
C ILE A 129 1.34 -5.06 -0.14
N THR A 130 0.22 -5.18 0.57
CA THR A 130 -1.00 -4.50 0.18
C THR A 130 -1.36 -3.44 1.22
N TRP A 131 -2.04 -2.37 0.79
CA TRP A 131 -2.54 -1.36 1.72
C TRP A 131 -3.93 -0.84 1.33
N SER A 132 -4.65 -0.30 2.31
CA SER A 132 -5.93 0.37 2.09
C SER A 132 -6.06 1.57 3.03
N ASP A 133 -6.98 2.48 2.72
CA ASP A 133 -7.50 3.40 3.73
C ASP A 133 -8.11 2.56 4.88
N ALA A 134 -7.93 2.99 6.13
CA ALA A 134 -8.45 2.33 7.34
C ALA A 134 -9.72 3.01 7.89
#